data_AF-A0A6G0M8K8-F1
#
_entry.id   AF-A0A6G0M8K8-F1
#
_cell.length_a   1.000
_cell.length_b   1.000
_cell.length_c   1.000
_cell.angle_alpha   90.00
_cell.angle_beta   90.00
_cell.angle_gamma   90.00
#
_symmetry.space_group_name_H-M   'P 1'
#
loop_
_entity.id
_entity.type
_entity.pdbx_description
1 polymer ?
#
loop_
_entity_poly.entity_id
_entity_poly.type
_entity_poly.pdbx_seq_one_letter_code
_entity_poly.pdbx_strand_id
1 'polypeptide(L)'
;TNVFVSVKEFREFTKTIDELQVVFLTVIMCVLAVERLANNRGTRLTLVDGFMQPHLKAYGRKLERMDQSRKDTRVFKITVWDPKQRSLAKPRFQVGVIYELKKIHGLKFYHDILQGSVQAVGPTNPGIIKEYEDFETAKRARAEHEDGAGPDENAGGNDVEELTP
;
A
#
# COMPACT_ATOMS: atom_id res chain seq x y z
N THR A 1 -5.58 0.36 10.77
CA THR A 1 -5.07 -0.11 9.46
C THR A 1 -3.58 -0.33 9.58
N ASN A 2 -3.06 -1.47 9.14
CA ASN A 2 -1.62 -1.73 9.17
C ASN A 2 -0.98 -1.11 7.92
N VAL A 3 -0.07 -0.17 8.14
CA VAL A 3 0.54 0.64 7.07
C VAL A 3 2.05 0.46 7.11
N PHE A 4 2.63 0.01 6.00
CA PHE A 4 4.05 -0.30 5.89
C PHE A 4 4.76 0.59 4.87
N VAL A 5 5.95 1.06 5.23
CA VAL A 5 6.82 1.87 4.35
C VAL A 5 8.09 1.12 3.93
N SER A 6 8.31 -0.05 4.52
CA SER A 6 9.48 -0.91 4.37
C SER A 6 9.05 -2.29 3.89
N VAL A 7 9.67 -2.79 2.82
CA VAL A 7 9.47 -4.15 2.31
C VAL A 7 9.84 -5.16 3.38
N LYS A 8 10.92 -4.93 4.13
CA LYS A 8 11.36 -5.83 5.19
C LYS A 8 10.30 -5.98 6.28
N GLU A 9 9.80 -4.86 6.80
CA GLU A 9 8.79 -4.87 7.87
C GLU A 9 7.48 -5.50 7.40
N PHE A 10 7.03 -5.14 6.20
CA PHE A 10 5.83 -5.71 5.61
C PHE A 10 5.98 -7.23 5.45
N ARG A 11 7.13 -7.69 4.96
CA ARG A 11 7.44 -9.10 4.79
C ARG A 11 7.45 -9.86 6.11
N GLU A 12 8.10 -9.36 7.14
CA GLU A 12 8.09 -10.02 8.46
C GLU A 12 6.68 -10.06 9.06
N PHE A 13 5.92 -8.96 8.94
CA PHE A 13 4.52 -8.94 9.39
C PHE A 13 3.67 -9.98 8.66
N THR A 14 3.81 -10.13 7.33
CA THR A 14 2.99 -11.12 6.60
C THR A 14 3.24 -12.56 7.01
N LYS A 15 4.38 -12.89 7.63
CA LYS A 15 4.64 -14.22 8.17
C LYS A 15 3.85 -14.50 9.45
N THR A 16 3.38 -13.47 10.15
CA THR A 16 2.64 -13.60 11.40
C THR A 16 1.12 -13.50 11.22
N ILE A 17 0.65 -13.19 10.00
CA ILE A 17 -0.78 -13.13 9.70
C ILE A 17 -1.31 -14.55 9.56
N ASP A 18 -2.33 -14.87 10.35
CA ASP A 18 -3.14 -16.09 10.18
C ASP A 18 -4.22 -15.86 9.10
N GLU A 19 -4.56 -16.90 8.34
CA GLU A 19 -5.47 -16.86 7.18
C GLU A 19 -6.89 -16.39 7.55
N LEU A 20 -7.25 -16.46 8.85
CA LEU A 20 -8.56 -16.07 9.38
C LEU A 20 -8.68 -14.58 9.74
N GLN A 21 -7.57 -13.81 9.73
CA GLN A 21 -7.62 -12.40 10.11
C GLN A 21 -7.91 -11.50 8.91
N VAL A 22 -9.06 -10.80 8.96
CA VAL A 22 -9.36 -9.72 8.02
C VAL A 22 -8.52 -8.49 8.39
N VAL A 23 -7.32 -8.39 7.82
CA VAL A 23 -6.41 -7.27 8.05
C VAL A 23 -6.46 -6.32 6.86
N PHE A 24 -6.80 -5.04 7.10
CA PHE A 24 -6.64 -4.00 6.09
C PHE A 24 -5.17 -3.57 6.03
N LEU A 25 -4.53 -3.92 4.92
CA LEU A 25 -3.11 -3.67 4.66
C LEU A 25 -2.94 -2.53 3.67
N THR A 26 -2.00 -1.65 4.00
CA THR A 26 -1.58 -0.53 3.18
C THR A 26 -0.06 -0.52 3.06
N VAL A 27 0.45 -0.20 1.87
CA VAL A 27 1.88 0.09 1.68
C VAL A 27 2.06 1.47 1.08
N ILE A 28 3.16 2.14 1.43
CA ILE A 28 3.63 3.38 0.81
C ILE A 28 5.05 3.12 0.32
N MET A 29 5.22 2.93 -0.99
CA MET A 29 6.47 2.41 -1.56
C MET A 29 6.77 3.02 -2.94
N CYS A 30 8.03 2.94 -3.35
CA CYS A 30 8.49 3.43 -4.64
C CYS A 30 8.39 2.35 -5.72
N VAL A 31 7.91 2.73 -6.91
CA VAL A 31 7.83 1.81 -8.06
C VAL A 31 9.20 1.68 -8.72
N LEU A 32 9.76 0.47 -8.67
CA LEU A 32 10.98 0.09 -9.38
C LEU A 32 10.70 -0.34 -10.83
N ALA A 33 9.61 -1.08 -11.06
CA ALA A 33 9.24 -1.56 -12.39
C ALA A 33 7.72 -1.67 -12.55
N VAL A 34 7.25 -1.46 -13.77
CA VAL A 34 5.85 -1.55 -14.18
C VAL A 34 5.74 -2.54 -15.33
N GLU A 35 4.86 -3.53 -15.19
CA GLU A 35 4.63 -4.55 -16.21
C GLU A 35 3.12 -4.71 -16.43
N ARG A 36 2.68 -4.57 -17.68
CA ARG A 36 1.29 -4.86 -18.01
C ARG A 36 1.08 -6.37 -18.13
N LEU A 37 0.06 -6.91 -17.47
CA LEU A 37 -0.25 -8.34 -17.58
C LEU A 37 -0.67 -8.69 -19.01
N ALA A 38 -0.29 -9.88 -19.48
CA ALA A 38 -0.58 -10.38 -20.83
C ALA A 38 -2.08 -10.42 -21.16
N ASN A 39 -2.94 -10.68 -20.17
CA ASN A 39 -4.40 -10.65 -20.34
C ASN A 39 -4.98 -9.22 -20.47
N ASN A 40 -4.13 -8.19 -20.37
CA ASN A 40 -4.49 -6.78 -20.39
C ASN A 40 -5.59 -6.40 -19.40
N ARG A 41 -5.65 -7.06 -18.23
CA ARG A 41 -6.62 -6.77 -17.14
C ARG A 41 -5.98 -6.32 -15.84
N GLY A 42 -4.68 -6.10 -15.82
CA GLY A 42 -4.01 -5.58 -14.63
C GLY A 42 -2.57 -5.18 -14.92
N THR A 43 -1.99 -4.46 -13.97
CA THR A 43 -0.61 -3.99 -14.01
C THR A 43 0.13 -4.53 -12.79
N ARG A 44 1.23 -5.22 -13.01
CA ARG A 44 2.14 -5.68 -11.95
C ARG A 44 3.16 -4.59 -11.67
N LEU A 45 3.26 -4.18 -10.42
CA LEU A 45 4.27 -3.27 -9.92
C LEU A 45 5.30 -4.06 -9.12
N THR A 46 6.57 -3.76 -9.36
CA THR A 46 7.67 -4.15 -8.45
C THR A 46 7.99 -2.94 -7.58
N LEU A 47 7.79 -3.08 -6.29
CA LEU A 47 7.92 -2.02 -5.30
C LEU A 47 9.18 -2.23 -4.44
N VAL A 48 9.79 -1.12 -4.06
CA VAL A 48 10.91 -1.03 -3.11
C VAL A 48 10.60 0.03 -2.05
N ASP A 49 11.38 0.04 -0.97
CA ASP A 49 11.23 1.03 0.10
C ASP A 49 11.17 2.46 -0.45
N GLY A 50 10.24 3.27 0.06
CA GLY A 50 9.97 4.60 -0.49
C GLY A 50 11.19 5.53 -0.45
N PHE A 51 12.00 5.46 0.60
CA PHE A 51 13.22 6.26 0.75
C PHE A 51 14.30 5.99 -0.32
N MET A 52 14.17 4.92 -1.11
CA MET A 52 15.06 4.65 -2.24
C MET A 52 14.79 5.54 -3.46
N GLN A 53 13.66 6.25 -3.51
CA GLN A 53 13.24 7.05 -4.66
C GLN A 53 14.34 7.99 -5.20
N PRO A 54 15.06 8.80 -4.38
CA PRO A 54 16.13 9.69 -4.89
C PRO A 54 17.30 8.94 -5.52
N HIS A 55 17.49 7.66 -5.18
CA HIS A 55 18.60 6.82 -5.64
C HIS A 55 18.13 5.63 -6.48
N LEU A 56 16.89 5.64 -6.98
CA LEU A 56 16.24 4.47 -7.57
C LEU A 56 17.06 3.84 -8.70
N LYS A 57 17.63 4.65 -9.60
CA LYS A 57 18.48 4.16 -10.69
C LYS A 57 19.71 3.40 -10.19
N ALA A 58 20.40 3.94 -9.18
CA ALA A 58 21.58 3.28 -8.60
C ALA A 58 21.18 2.02 -7.83
N TYR A 59 20.05 2.06 -7.12
CA TYR A 59 19.52 0.91 -6.40
C TYR A 59 19.06 -0.22 -7.35
N GLY A 60 18.40 0.11 -8.46
CA GLY A 60 18.03 -0.85 -9.51
C GLY A 60 19.24 -1.60 -10.05
N ARG A 61 20.31 -0.89 -10.43
CA ARG A 61 21.58 -1.50 -10.85
C ARG A 61 22.21 -2.37 -9.76
N LYS A 62 22.08 -1.97 -8.49
CA LYS A 62 22.57 -2.77 -7.37
C LYS A 62 21.78 -4.08 -7.26
N LEU A 63 20.46 -4.05 -7.40
CA LEU A 63 19.59 -5.23 -7.37
C LEU A 63 19.88 -6.20 -8.52
N GLU A 64 20.18 -5.69 -9.72
CA GLU A 64 20.55 -6.51 -10.89
C GLU A 64 21.84 -7.31 -10.69
N ARG A 65 22.74 -6.83 -9.84
CA ARG A 65 24.01 -7.50 -9.52
C ARG A 65 23.92 -8.45 -8.32
N MET A 66 22.80 -8.46 -7.61
CA MET A 66 22.57 -9.41 -6.52
C MET A 66 22.12 -10.75 -7.09
N ASP A 67 22.41 -11.83 -6.36
CA ASP A 67 21.72 -13.10 -6.60
C ASP A 67 20.21 -12.93 -6.34
N GLN A 68 19.44 -13.83 -6.96
CA GLN A 68 17.98 -13.75 -6.99
C GLN A 68 17.38 -13.79 -5.58
N SER A 69 17.89 -14.64 -4.68
CA SER A 69 17.36 -14.77 -3.32
C SER A 69 17.46 -13.46 -2.52
N ARG A 70 18.59 -12.75 -2.63
CA ARG A 70 18.79 -11.46 -1.97
C ARG A 70 17.93 -10.36 -2.59
N LYS A 71 17.74 -10.40 -3.91
CA LYS A 71 16.85 -9.46 -4.61
C LYS A 71 15.40 -9.64 -4.17
N ASP A 72 14.94 -10.88 -4.04
CA ASP A 72 13.55 -11.23 -3.74
C ASP A 72 13.11 -10.77 -2.35
N THR A 73 14.02 -10.76 -1.38
CA THR A 73 13.76 -10.20 -0.04
C THR A 73 13.66 -8.67 0.02
N ARG A 74 14.01 -7.97 -1.06
CA ARG A 74 14.09 -6.49 -1.14
C ARG A 74 13.00 -5.87 -2.01
N VAL A 75 12.16 -6.70 -2.61
CA VAL A 75 11.08 -6.24 -3.48
C VAL A 75 9.75 -6.82 -3.01
N PHE A 76 8.70 -6.03 -3.17
CA PHE A 76 7.32 -6.48 -3.04
C PHE A 76 6.65 -6.40 -4.42
N LYS A 77 6.01 -7.47 -4.88
CA LYS A 77 5.27 -7.44 -6.15
C LYS A 77 3.78 -7.31 -5.88
N ILE A 78 3.15 -6.29 -6.42
CA ILE A 78 1.70 -6.12 -6.30
C ILE A 78 1.04 -6.10 -7.68
N THR A 79 -0.04 -6.85 -7.82
CA THR A 79 -0.88 -6.78 -9.02
C THR A 79 -2.04 -5.82 -8.75
N VAL A 80 -2.10 -4.75 -9.53
CA VAL A 80 -3.23 -3.83 -9.57
C VAL A 80 -4.16 -4.28 -10.69
N TRP A 81 -5.31 -4.85 -10.33
CA TRP A 81 -6.33 -5.29 -11.29
C TRP A 81 -7.11 -4.08 -11.81
N ASP A 82 -7.34 -4.02 -13.13
CA ASP A 82 -8.14 -2.97 -13.74
C ASP A 82 -9.55 -2.90 -13.15
N PRO A 83 -10.19 -1.72 -13.19
CA PRO A 83 -11.60 -1.62 -12.84
C PRO A 83 -12.44 -2.57 -13.69
N LYS A 84 -13.39 -3.26 -13.05
CA LYS A 84 -14.30 -4.19 -13.76
C LYS A 84 -15.14 -3.47 -14.82
N GLN A 85 -15.48 -2.20 -14.57
CA GLN A 85 -16.25 -1.38 -15.50
C GLN A 85 -15.32 -0.71 -16.51
N ARG A 86 -15.48 -1.06 -17.80
CA ARG A 86 -14.59 -0.65 -18.89
C ARG A 86 -14.57 0.85 -19.21
N SER A 87 -15.59 1.59 -18.81
CA SER A 87 -15.66 3.05 -19.00
C SER A 87 -14.72 3.82 -18.06
N LEU A 88 -14.17 3.16 -17.05
CA LEU A 88 -13.27 3.78 -16.09
C LEU A 88 -11.85 3.80 -16.60
N ALA A 89 -11.16 4.91 -16.34
CA ALA A 89 -9.76 5.05 -16.69
C ALA A 89 -8.91 3.99 -15.97
N LYS A 90 -8.01 3.36 -16.73
CA LYS A 90 -7.01 2.44 -16.17
C LYS A 90 -5.96 3.26 -15.42
N PRO A 91 -5.53 2.84 -14.22
CA PRO A 91 -4.41 3.47 -13.54
C PRO A 91 -3.14 3.43 -14.41
N ARG A 92 -2.46 4.57 -14.53
CA ARG A 92 -1.19 4.70 -15.24
C ARG A 92 -0.08 4.87 -14.21
N PHE A 93 0.65 3.80 -13.94
CA PHE A 93 1.76 3.80 -13.00
C PHE A 93 3.06 4.21 -13.68
N GLN A 94 3.92 4.90 -12.93
CA GLN A 94 5.22 5.36 -13.40
C GLN A 94 6.34 4.84 -12.50
N VAL A 95 7.48 4.49 -13.10
CA VAL A 95 8.71 4.14 -12.36
C VAL A 95 9.24 5.39 -11.66
N GLY A 96 9.68 5.26 -10.41
CA GLY A 96 10.17 6.39 -9.61
C GLY A 96 9.10 7.09 -8.78
N VAL A 97 7.83 6.78 -8.97
CA VAL A 97 6.74 7.41 -8.22
C VAL A 97 6.45 6.64 -6.93
N ILE A 98 6.10 7.37 -5.87
CA ILE A 98 5.61 6.82 -4.61
C ILE A 98 4.10 6.62 -4.70
N TYR A 99 3.64 5.41 -4.44
CA TYR A 99 2.22 5.12 -4.31
C TYR A 99 1.88 4.60 -2.92
N GLU A 100 0.78 5.11 -2.37
CA GLU A 100 0.04 4.48 -1.29
C GLU A 100 -1.02 3.56 -1.88
N LEU A 101 -0.96 2.29 -1.53
CA LEU A 101 -1.87 1.25 -2.00
C LEU A 101 -2.57 0.63 -0.80
N LYS A 102 -3.89 0.81 -0.69
CA LYS A 102 -4.73 0.31 0.41
C LYS A 102 -5.47 -0.98 0.03
N LYS A 103 -6.04 -1.65 1.03
CA LYS A 103 -6.88 -2.86 0.85
C LYS A 103 -6.16 -3.97 0.07
N ILE A 104 -4.86 -4.12 0.33
CA ILE A 104 -4.04 -5.18 -0.25
C ILE A 104 -4.54 -6.51 0.28
N HIS A 105 -4.68 -7.49 -0.62
CA HIS A 105 -5.19 -8.82 -0.33
C HIS A 105 -4.46 -9.89 -1.15
N GLY A 106 -4.74 -11.16 -0.88
CA GLY A 106 -4.14 -12.29 -1.58
C GLY A 106 -2.63 -12.35 -1.41
N LEU A 107 -2.14 -11.99 -0.21
CA LEU A 107 -0.71 -11.99 0.08
C LEU A 107 -0.20 -13.42 0.16
N LYS A 108 0.89 -13.67 -0.56
CA LYS A 108 1.54 -14.97 -0.58
C LYS A 108 3.00 -14.84 -0.94
N PHE A 109 3.80 -15.76 -0.43
CA PHE A 109 5.17 -15.95 -0.89
C PHE A 109 5.19 -16.88 -2.10
N TYR A 110 5.87 -16.45 -3.16
CA TYR A 110 6.13 -17.28 -4.34
C TYR A 110 7.61 -17.20 -4.66
N HIS A 111 8.32 -18.32 -4.50
CA HIS A 111 9.79 -18.38 -4.54
C HIS A 111 10.43 -17.24 -3.72
N ASP A 112 10.06 -17.13 -2.44
CA ASP A 112 10.50 -16.08 -1.48
C ASP A 112 10.12 -14.62 -1.78
N ILE A 113 9.56 -14.34 -2.96
CA ILE A 113 9.03 -13.02 -3.29
C ILE A 113 7.66 -12.87 -2.63
N LEU A 114 7.50 -11.83 -1.81
CA LEU A 114 6.17 -11.44 -1.33
C LEU A 114 5.37 -10.87 -2.49
N GLN A 115 4.19 -11.42 -2.72
CA GLN A 115 3.26 -10.97 -3.74
C GLN A 115 1.89 -10.65 -3.14
N GLY A 116 1.20 -9.66 -3.69
CA GLY A 116 -0.15 -9.29 -3.30
C GLY A 116 -0.97 -8.76 -4.45
N SER A 117 -2.22 -8.41 -4.17
CA SER A 117 -3.14 -7.82 -5.14
C SER A 117 -3.91 -6.66 -4.55
N VAL A 118 -4.29 -5.73 -5.41
CA VAL A 118 -5.25 -4.68 -5.14
C VAL A 118 -6.19 -4.54 -6.34
N GLN A 119 -7.46 -4.27 -6.07
CA GLN A 119 -8.43 -4.01 -7.11
C GLN A 119 -8.47 -2.50 -7.35
N ALA A 120 -8.07 -2.06 -8.54
CA ALA A 120 -8.36 -0.69 -8.95
C ALA A 120 -9.88 -0.54 -9.02
N VAL A 121 -10.36 0.52 -8.41
CA VAL A 121 -11.78 0.77 -8.18
C VAL A 121 -12.26 1.87 -9.12
N GLY A 122 -13.52 1.75 -9.49
CA GLY A 122 -14.30 2.87 -9.98
C GLY A 122 -14.74 3.83 -8.89
N PRO A 123 -15.71 4.71 -9.15
CA PRO A 123 -16.08 5.82 -8.28
C PRO A 123 -16.46 5.44 -6.84
N THR A 124 -16.67 4.17 -6.54
CA THR A 124 -17.02 3.66 -5.20
C THR A 124 -15.85 3.54 -4.20
N ASN A 125 -14.61 3.91 -4.53
CA ASN A 125 -13.53 4.05 -3.51
C ASN A 125 -12.29 4.83 -4.04
N PRO A 126 -12.34 6.16 -4.21
CA PRO A 126 -11.22 6.93 -4.79
C PRO A 126 -9.93 6.92 -3.95
N GLY A 127 -9.96 6.47 -2.69
CA GLY A 127 -8.81 6.52 -1.77
C GLY A 127 -7.90 5.28 -1.75
N ILE A 128 -8.07 4.29 -2.64
CA ILE A 128 -7.29 3.05 -2.61
C ILE A 128 -5.87 3.22 -3.16
N ILE A 129 -5.71 4.04 -4.18
CA ILE A 129 -4.43 4.31 -4.84
C ILE A 129 -4.22 5.80 -4.78
N LYS A 130 -3.17 6.24 -4.06
CA LYS A 130 -2.79 7.65 -4.00
C LYS A 130 -1.34 7.81 -4.44
N GLU A 131 -1.11 8.81 -5.25
CA GLU A 131 0.21 9.18 -5.77
C GLU A 131 0.81 10.28 -4.88
N TYR A 132 2.12 10.22 -4.67
CA TYR A 132 2.89 11.24 -3.98
C TYR A 132 4.11 11.63 -4.81
N GLU A 133 4.43 12.93 -4.79
CA GLU A 133 5.63 13.47 -5.43
C GLU A 133 6.90 12.85 -4.85
N ASP A 134 6.98 12.79 -3.51
CA ASP A 134 8.12 12.25 -2.81
C ASP A 134 7.74 11.49 -1.53
N PHE A 135 8.72 10.74 -1.00
CA PHE A 135 8.53 9.90 0.18
C PHE A 135 8.26 10.69 1.47
N GLU A 136 8.85 11.88 1.65
CA GLU A 136 8.60 12.70 2.84
C GLU A 136 7.22 13.32 2.82
N THR A 137 6.73 13.73 1.64
CA THR A 137 5.36 14.19 1.44
C THR A 137 4.36 13.07 1.76
N ALA A 138 4.66 11.83 1.36
CA ALA A 138 3.83 10.67 1.72
C ALA A 138 3.81 10.41 3.23
N LYS A 139 4.95 10.55 3.92
CA LYS A 139 5.03 10.43 5.39
C LYS A 139 4.29 11.56 6.11
N ARG A 140 4.40 12.81 5.65
CA ARG A 140 3.71 13.95 6.25
C ARG A 140 2.19 13.81 6.15
N ALA A 141 1.69 13.47 4.96
CA ALA A 141 0.25 13.26 4.74
C ALA A 141 -0.33 12.14 5.62
N ARG A 142 0.51 11.20 6.07
CA ARG A 142 0.12 10.19 7.05
C ARG A 142 0.04 10.75 8.46
N ALA A 143 1.06 11.50 8.91
CA ALA A 143 1.07 12.08 10.25
C ALA A 143 -0.14 12.98 10.48
N GLU A 144 -0.49 13.81 9.51
CA GLU A 144 -1.68 14.68 9.54
C GLU A 144 -3.00 13.89 9.66
N HIS A 145 -3.05 12.67 9.12
CA HIS A 145 -4.21 11.79 9.23
C HIS A 145 -4.29 11.03 10.56
N GLU A 146 -3.16 10.85 11.25
CA GLU A 146 -3.10 10.22 12.58
C GLU A 146 -3.44 11.24 13.69
N ASP A 147 -3.07 12.52 13.54
CA ASP A 147 -3.35 13.59 14.51
C ASP A 147 -4.78 14.17 14.42
N GLY A 148 -5.53 13.89 13.35
CA GLY A 148 -6.91 14.35 13.14
C GLY A 148 -7.99 13.53 13.86
N ALA A 149 -7.62 12.42 14.52
CA ALA A 149 -8.52 11.65 15.38
C ALA A 149 -8.49 12.22 16.82
N GLY A 150 -8.90 13.48 16.96
CA GLY A 150 -9.17 14.08 18.28
C GLY A 150 -10.34 13.37 18.97
N PRO A 151 -10.41 13.39 20.31
CA PRO A 151 -11.48 12.72 21.06
C PRO A 151 -12.84 13.30 20.62
N ASP A 152 -13.81 12.42 20.42
CA ASP A 152 -15.20 12.76 20.12
C ASP A 152 -15.74 13.64 21.26
N GLU A 153 -15.72 14.97 21.07
CA GLU A 153 -16.37 15.94 21.94
C GLU A 153 -17.88 15.94 21.68
N ASN A 154 -18.50 14.77 21.83
CA ASN A 154 -19.95 14.60 21.92
C ASN A 154 -20.29 13.71 23.14
N ALA A 155 -19.81 14.15 24.30
CA ALA A 155 -20.43 13.84 25.58
C ALA A 155 -21.14 15.10 26.11
N GLY A 156 -22.14 15.60 25.37
CA GLY A 156 -23.25 16.30 26.02
C GLY A 156 -24.03 15.23 26.78
N GLY A 157 -24.23 15.30 28.10
CA GLY A 157 -24.70 16.45 28.84
C GLY A 157 -26.22 16.40 28.83
N ASN A 158 -26.81 16.13 30.02
CA ASN A 158 -28.23 16.17 30.42
C ASN A 158 -29.00 14.83 30.24
N ASP A 159 -29.75 14.28 31.21
CA ASP A 159 -30.38 14.87 32.40
C ASP A 159 -30.38 13.90 33.61
N VAL A 160 -30.22 14.50 34.79
CA VAL A 160 -30.46 13.94 36.12
C VAL A 160 -31.98 13.87 36.32
N GLU A 161 -32.56 12.67 36.46
CA GLU A 161 -33.92 12.55 36.98
C GLU A 161 -33.85 12.40 38.50
N GLU A 162 -34.17 13.51 39.15
CA GLU A 162 -34.27 13.77 40.57
C GLU A 162 -35.49 13.01 41.14
N LEU A 163 -35.23 11.95 41.91
CA LEU A 163 -36.23 11.31 42.77
C LEU A 163 -36.43 12.17 44.02
N THR A 164 -37.61 12.77 44.16
CA THR A 164 -38.11 13.28 45.45
C THR A 164 -39.62 13.05 45.54
N PRO A 165 -40.20 13.03 46.76
CA PRO A 165 -39.86 12.21 47.92
C PRO A 165 -40.93 11.14 48.23
#